data_AF-A0A7S4CNW2-F1
#
_entry.id   AF-A0A7S4CNW2-F1
#
_cell.length_a   1.000
_cell.length_b   1.000
_cell.length_c   1.000
_cell.angle_alpha   90.00
_cell.angle_beta   90.00
_cell.angle_gamma   90.00
#
_symmetry.space_group_name_H-M   'P 1'
#
loop_
_entity.id
_entity.type
_entity.pdbx_description
1 polymer ?
#
loop_
_entity_poly.entity_id
_entity_poly.type
_entity_poly.pdbx_seq_one_letter_code
_entity_poly.pdbx_strand_id
1 'polypeptide(L)'
;GMAKLTGGLACCVATSGPGATNLTTGLVDAAADFLPVLAITGLKARRDLGHRQFQDINQIAMFQNAGISFSKGIWDSKEAVTIFSNAIHTATQQHTVAHVAIPVDLLQDMVSVACRPGPFGDIVSPFARRP
;
A
#
# COMPACT_ATOMS: atom_id res chain seq x y z
N GLY A 1 -7.33 1.47 14.58
CA GLY A 1 -7.69 2.77 15.20
C GLY A 1 -8.62 3.59 14.31
N MET A 2 -8.07 4.32 13.34
CA MET A 2 -8.85 5.25 12.50
C MET A 2 -10.01 4.59 11.73
N ALA A 3 -9.82 3.41 11.14
CA ALA A 3 -10.89 2.69 10.44
C ALA A 3 -12.06 2.33 11.37
N LYS A 4 -11.79 1.96 12.64
CA LYS A 4 -12.82 1.66 13.64
C LYS A 4 -13.69 2.88 13.96
N LEU A 5 -13.05 4.04 14.07
CA LEU A 5 -13.73 5.29 14.46
C LEU A 5 -14.51 5.92 13.32
N THR A 6 -13.95 5.88 12.11
CA THR A 6 -14.53 6.56 10.94
C THR A 6 -15.48 5.68 10.14
N GLY A 7 -15.37 4.35 10.26
CA GLY A 7 -16.04 3.40 9.38
C GLY A 7 -15.55 3.46 7.92
N GLY A 8 -14.54 4.29 7.63
CA GLY A 8 -13.99 4.52 6.30
C GLY A 8 -12.59 3.92 6.13
N LEU A 9 -12.08 3.98 4.90
CA LEU A 9 -10.74 3.52 4.57
C LEU A 9 -9.68 4.30 5.37
N ALA A 10 -8.85 3.59 6.12
CA ALA A 10 -7.66 4.16 6.74
C ALA A 10 -6.40 3.80 5.93
N CYS A 11 -5.36 4.62 6.04
CA CYS A 11 -4.07 4.37 5.39
C CYS A 11 -2.93 4.45 6.42
N CYS A 12 -1.92 3.61 6.25
CA CYS A 12 -0.64 3.73 6.95
C CYS A 12 0.53 3.57 5.98
N VAL A 13 1.65 4.21 6.31
CA VAL A 13 2.88 4.16 5.51
C VAL A 13 4.04 3.77 6.41
N ALA A 14 4.91 2.87 5.96
CA ALA A 14 6.14 2.52 6.66
C ALA A 14 7.30 2.28 5.68
N THR A 15 8.51 2.30 6.21
CA THR A 15 9.71 1.93 5.44
C THR A 15 9.79 0.42 5.22
N SER A 16 10.73 -0.03 4.39
CA SER A 16 11.09 -1.45 4.28
C SER A 16 11.57 -2.03 5.62
N GLY A 17 11.61 -3.35 5.70
CA GLY A 17 12.28 -4.07 6.78
C GLY A 17 11.64 -3.77 8.14
N PRO A 18 12.34 -3.11 9.09
CA PRO A 18 11.84 -2.85 10.44
C PRO A 18 10.52 -2.05 10.46
N GLY A 19 10.34 -1.13 9.50
CA GLY A 19 9.09 -0.36 9.38
C GLY A 19 7.92 -1.27 9.05
N ALA A 20 8.06 -2.08 8.01
CA ALA A 20 7.05 -3.06 7.60
C ALA A 20 6.77 -4.09 8.71
N THR A 21 7.80 -4.63 9.37
CA THR A 21 7.61 -5.61 10.45
C THR A 21 6.88 -5.03 11.67
N ASN A 22 7.08 -3.74 11.98
CA ASN A 22 6.36 -3.08 13.07
C ASN A 22 4.87 -2.88 12.75
N LEU A 23 4.47 -2.87 11.48
CA LEU A 23 3.06 -2.81 11.10
C LEU A 23 2.34 -4.15 11.28
N THR A 24 3.05 -5.28 11.29
CA THR A 24 2.44 -6.63 11.22
C THR A 24 1.35 -6.84 12.24
N THR A 25 1.61 -6.55 13.52
CA THR A 25 0.61 -6.78 14.59
C THR A 25 -0.64 -5.94 14.39
N GLY A 26 -0.50 -4.66 14.06
CA GLY A 26 -1.63 -3.76 13.82
C GLY A 26 -2.42 -4.08 12.55
N LEU A 27 -1.74 -4.56 11.50
CA LEU A 27 -2.41 -4.96 10.26
C LEU A 27 -3.14 -6.29 10.42
N VAL A 28 -2.58 -7.24 11.16
CA VAL A 28 -3.27 -8.50 11.46
C VAL A 28 -4.50 -8.26 12.33
N ASP A 29 -4.41 -7.38 13.35
CA ASP A 29 -5.57 -6.94 14.14
C ASP A 29 -6.66 -6.31 13.25
N ALA A 30 -6.26 -5.41 12.34
CA ALA A 30 -7.21 -4.78 11.42
C ALA A 30 -7.86 -5.77 10.45
N ALA A 31 -7.12 -6.79 9.99
CA ALA A 31 -7.65 -7.84 9.13
C ALA A 31 -8.63 -8.75 9.90
N ALA A 32 -8.30 -9.10 11.14
CA ALA A 32 -9.16 -9.90 12.01
C ALA A 32 -10.47 -9.18 12.36
N ASP A 33 -10.44 -7.85 12.47
CA ASP A 33 -11.59 -7.01 12.76
C ASP A 33 -12.37 -6.57 11.51
N PHE A 34 -12.05 -7.12 10.33
CA PHE A 34 -12.68 -6.76 9.05
C PHE A 34 -12.68 -5.25 8.77
N LEU A 35 -11.53 -4.60 8.97
CA LEU A 35 -11.40 -3.16 8.79
C LEU A 35 -10.78 -2.81 7.42
N PRO A 36 -11.33 -1.81 6.71
CA PRO A 36 -10.76 -1.33 5.46
C PRO A 36 -9.47 -0.53 5.73
N VAL A 37 -8.32 -1.15 5.48
CA VAL A 37 -7.01 -0.50 5.67
C VAL A 37 -6.11 -0.70 4.45
N LEU A 38 -5.50 0.39 3.98
CA LEU A 38 -4.42 0.37 3.00
C LEU A 38 -3.07 0.55 3.70
N ALA A 39 -2.19 -0.43 3.57
CA ALA A 39 -0.82 -0.38 4.07
C ALA A 39 0.16 -0.16 2.91
N ILE A 40 0.98 0.87 2.99
CA ILE A 40 2.00 1.18 1.99
C ILE A 40 3.37 1.00 2.61
N THR A 41 4.22 0.19 1.99
CA THR A 41 5.61 0.03 2.44
C THR A 41 6.61 0.39 1.35
N GLY A 42 7.74 0.94 1.77
CA GLY A 42 8.93 1.00 0.89
C GLY A 42 9.57 -0.38 0.75
N LEU A 43 10.22 -0.64 -0.37
CA LEU A 43 11.12 -1.78 -0.61
C LEU A 43 12.51 -1.25 -0.96
N LYS A 44 13.53 -2.08 -0.77
CA LYS A 44 14.85 -1.81 -1.35
C LYS A 44 14.78 -1.73 -2.87
N ALA A 45 15.83 -1.17 -3.45
CA ALA A 45 15.95 -1.09 -4.90
C ALA A 45 15.87 -2.50 -5.48
N ARG A 46 15.17 -2.66 -6.62
CA ARG A 46 14.95 -3.99 -7.24
C ARG A 46 16.24 -4.81 -7.40
N ARG A 47 17.35 -4.14 -7.70
CA ARG A 47 18.70 -4.74 -7.83
C ARG A 47 19.29 -5.32 -6.53
N ASP A 48 18.80 -4.90 -5.37
CA ASP A 48 19.34 -5.25 -4.05
C ASP A 48 18.47 -6.29 -3.33
N LEU A 49 17.34 -6.69 -3.91
CA LEU A 49 16.39 -7.66 -3.34
C LEU A 49 16.93 -9.09 -3.46
N GLY A 50 16.81 -9.88 -2.39
CA GLY A 50 17.21 -11.29 -2.36
C GLY A 50 18.71 -11.53 -2.16
N HIS A 51 19.50 -10.46 -2.02
CA HIS A 51 20.95 -10.54 -1.79
C HIS A 51 21.34 -10.64 -0.30
N ARG A 52 20.37 -10.86 0.61
CA ARG A 52 20.57 -10.95 2.08
C ARG A 52 21.29 -9.73 2.66
N GLN A 53 21.03 -8.57 2.05
CA GLN A 53 21.61 -7.31 2.47
C GLN A 53 20.84 -6.74 3.67
N PHE A 54 21.36 -5.67 4.27
CA PHE A 54 20.68 -4.96 5.36
C PHE A 54 19.23 -4.62 4.99
N GLN A 55 18.27 -5.01 5.85
CA GLN A 55 16.81 -4.85 5.68
C GLN A 55 16.18 -5.57 4.46
N ASP A 56 16.84 -6.58 3.92
CA ASP A 56 16.29 -7.45 2.87
C ASP A 56 15.31 -8.47 3.46
N ILE A 57 14.08 -8.02 3.71
CA ILE A 57 12.97 -8.85 4.20
C ILE A 57 11.95 -8.98 3.07
N ASN A 58 11.52 -10.22 2.79
CA ASN A 58 10.38 -10.45 1.90
C ASN A 58 9.06 -10.13 2.63
N GLN A 59 8.80 -8.84 2.81
CA GLN A 59 7.63 -8.33 3.51
C GLN A 59 6.32 -8.65 2.77
N ILE A 60 6.35 -8.85 1.45
CA ILE A 60 5.17 -9.26 0.67
C ILE A 60 4.71 -10.64 1.14
N ALA A 61 5.61 -11.63 1.13
CA ALA A 61 5.33 -12.98 1.59
C ALA A 61 5.01 -13.03 3.09
N MET A 62 5.71 -12.21 3.91
CA MET A 62 5.43 -12.08 5.34
C MET A 62 3.97 -11.71 5.61
N PHE A 63 3.45 -10.67 4.93
CA PHE A 63 2.07 -10.24 5.11
C PHE A 63 1.05 -11.24 4.55
N GLN A 64 1.35 -11.89 3.42
CA GLN A 64 0.50 -12.97 2.88
C GLN A 64 0.36 -14.12 3.89
N ASN A 65 1.47 -14.55 4.46
CA ASN A 65 1.50 -15.62 5.46
C ASN A 65 0.85 -15.20 6.79
N ALA A 66 0.76 -13.89 7.06
CA ALA A 66 0.08 -13.33 8.23
C ALA A 66 -1.45 -13.18 8.03
N GLY A 67 -1.99 -13.59 6.88
CA GLY A 67 -3.44 -13.52 6.59
C GLY A 67 -3.88 -12.30 5.77
N ILE A 68 -2.95 -11.48 5.27
CA ILE A 68 -3.26 -10.34 4.40
C ILE A 68 -3.23 -10.83 2.93
N SER A 69 -4.39 -11.26 2.44
CA SER A 69 -4.54 -11.87 1.12
C SER A 69 -4.09 -10.95 -0.02
N PHE A 70 -4.39 -9.64 0.08
CA PHE A 70 -3.92 -8.66 -0.91
C PHE A 70 -2.61 -8.04 -0.43
N SER A 71 -1.48 -8.62 -0.81
CA SER A 71 -0.15 -8.06 -0.57
C SER A 71 0.65 -8.17 -1.87
N LYS A 72 0.99 -7.03 -2.48
CA LYS A 72 1.65 -6.95 -3.79
C LYS A 72 2.77 -5.92 -3.83
N GLY A 73 3.81 -6.21 -4.60
CA GLY A 73 4.86 -5.25 -4.96
C GLY A 73 4.54 -4.56 -6.28
N ILE A 74 4.85 -3.27 -6.40
CA ILE A 74 4.83 -2.54 -7.67
C ILE A 74 6.20 -2.68 -8.30
N TRP A 75 6.28 -3.38 -9.43
CA TRP A 75 7.55 -3.66 -10.12
C TRP A 75 7.76 -2.78 -11.36
N ASP A 76 6.68 -2.31 -11.96
CA ASP A 76 6.66 -1.34 -13.06
C ASP A 76 5.83 -0.12 -12.64
N SER A 77 6.35 1.07 -12.91
CA SER A 77 5.75 2.34 -12.52
C SER A 77 4.43 2.60 -13.25
N LYS A 78 4.25 2.03 -14.45
CA LYS A 78 3.00 2.08 -15.21
C LYS A 78 1.84 1.33 -14.55
N GLU A 79 2.14 0.32 -13.73
CA GLU A 79 1.13 -0.50 -13.06
C GLU A 79 0.68 0.09 -11.72
N ALA A 80 1.37 1.11 -11.22
CA ALA A 80 1.14 1.66 -9.88
C ALA A 80 -0.34 2.05 -9.67
N VAL A 81 -0.91 2.79 -10.61
CA VAL A 81 -2.30 3.27 -10.54
C VAL A 81 -3.29 2.10 -10.48
N THR A 82 -3.09 1.09 -11.31
CA THR A 82 -3.94 -0.10 -11.36
C THR A 82 -3.84 -0.90 -10.06
N ILE A 83 -2.63 -1.11 -9.55
CA ILE A 83 -2.39 -1.84 -8.31
C ILE A 83 -3.02 -1.10 -7.12
N PHE A 84 -2.85 0.22 -7.02
CA PHE A 84 -3.48 1.01 -5.97
C PHE A 84 -5.01 1.02 -6.07
N SER A 85 -5.56 1.17 -7.27
CA SER A 85 -7.01 1.11 -7.49
C SER A 85 -7.58 -0.23 -7.03
N ASN A 86 -6.91 -1.33 -7.38
CA ASN A 86 -7.28 -2.67 -6.94
C ASN A 86 -7.11 -2.86 -5.43
N ALA A 87 -6.06 -2.30 -4.83
CA ALA A 87 -5.83 -2.36 -3.39
C ALA A 87 -6.94 -1.63 -2.61
N ILE A 88 -7.28 -0.41 -3.03
CA ILE A 88 -8.36 0.39 -2.44
C ILE A 88 -9.70 -0.30 -2.61
N HIS A 89 -10.00 -0.80 -3.82
CA HIS A 89 -11.21 -1.55 -4.08
C HIS A 89 -11.31 -2.80 -3.21
N THR A 90 -10.21 -3.56 -3.07
CA THR A 90 -10.17 -4.75 -2.22
C THR A 90 -10.39 -4.40 -0.75
N ALA A 91 -9.67 -3.40 -0.22
CA ALA A 91 -9.81 -3.00 1.17
C ALA A 91 -11.23 -2.51 1.50
N THR A 92 -11.85 -1.74 0.60
CA THR A 92 -13.19 -1.16 0.80
C THR A 92 -14.33 -2.14 0.57
N GLN A 93 -14.27 -2.97 -0.48
CA GLN A 93 -15.36 -3.91 -0.79
C GLN A 93 -15.31 -5.16 0.09
N GLN A 94 -14.12 -5.66 0.38
CA GLN A 94 -13.96 -6.89 1.17
C GLN A 94 -13.75 -6.60 2.66
N HIS A 95 -13.75 -5.32 3.06
CA HIS A 95 -13.55 -4.91 4.46
C HIS A 95 -12.33 -5.60 5.07
N THR A 96 -11.19 -5.41 4.41
CA THR A 96 -9.94 -6.10 4.77
C THR A 96 -8.73 -5.19 4.59
N VAL A 97 -7.57 -5.73 4.93
CA VAL A 97 -6.30 -5.04 4.75
C VAL A 97 -5.74 -5.34 3.36
N ALA A 98 -5.33 -4.29 2.66
CA ALA A 98 -4.57 -4.38 1.42
C ALA A 98 -3.19 -3.76 1.62
N HIS A 99 -2.14 -4.49 1.23
CA HIS A 99 -0.76 -4.06 1.32
C HIS A 99 -0.14 -3.86 -0.07
N VAL A 100 0.54 -2.72 -0.26
CA VAL A 100 1.28 -2.37 -1.46
C VAL A 100 2.72 -2.00 -1.09
N ALA A 101 3.68 -2.65 -1.72
CA ALA A 101 5.10 -2.45 -1.49
C ALA A 101 5.77 -1.79 -2.71
N ILE A 102 6.58 -0.75 -2.50
CA ILE A 102 7.14 0.08 -3.59
C ILE A 102 8.66 0.14 -3.49
N PRO A 103 9.40 -0.39 -4.48
CA PRO A 103 10.86 -0.26 -4.56
C PRO A 103 11.31 1.20 -4.60
N VAL A 104 12.36 1.53 -3.85
CA VAL A 104 12.88 2.90 -3.77
C VAL A 104 13.33 3.46 -5.12
N ASP A 105 13.82 2.61 -6.02
CA ASP A 105 14.20 3.01 -7.37
C ASP A 105 12.99 3.39 -8.23
N LEU A 106 11.82 2.80 -7.97
CA LEU A 106 10.58 3.13 -8.65
C LEU A 106 9.94 4.42 -8.11
N LEU A 107 10.19 4.76 -6.83
CA LEU A 107 9.74 6.03 -6.24
C LEU A 107 10.39 7.26 -6.88
N GLN A 108 11.52 7.08 -7.57
CA GLN A 108 12.23 8.16 -8.26
C GLN A 108 11.74 8.36 -9.69
N ASP A 109 10.97 7.42 -10.24
CA ASP A 109 10.45 7.50 -11.60
C ASP A 109 9.26 8.45 -11.68
N MET A 110 9.32 9.40 -12.61
CA MET A 110 8.20 10.29 -12.91
C MET A 110 7.22 9.60 -13.86
N VAL A 111 6.00 9.36 -13.37
CA VAL A 111 4.91 8.79 -14.18
C VAL A 111 3.86 9.85 -14.46
N SER A 112 3.55 10.07 -15.74
CA SER A 112 2.37 10.83 -16.12
C SER A 112 1.16 9.90 -16.14
N VAL A 113 0.17 10.22 -15.30
CA VAL A 113 -1.09 9.49 -15.23
C VAL A 113 -2.17 10.44 -15.71
N ALA A 114 -2.92 10.03 -16.74
CA ALA A 114 -4.17 10.70 -17.06
C ALA A 114 -5.12 10.46 -15.87
N CYS A 115 -5.44 11.51 -15.12
CA CYS A 115 -6.43 11.42 -14.06
C CYS A 115 -7.76 11.03 -14.71
N ARG A 116 -8.13 9.75 -14.59
CA ARG A 116 -9.47 9.31 -14.96
C ARG A 116 -10.38 9.62 -13.76
N PRO A 117 -11.52 10.28 -13.97
CA PRO A 117 -12.47 10.51 -12.90
C PRO A 117 -12.85 9.15 -12.31
N GLY A 118 -12.69 9.03 -10.99
CA GLY A 118 -13.13 7.84 -10.28
C GLY A 118 -14.67 7.78 -10.27
N PRO A 119 -15.26 6.65 -9.87
CA PRO A 119 -16.72 6.55 -9.68
C PRO A 119 -17.27 7.53 -8.62
N PHE A 120 -16.40 8.21 -7.89
CA PHE A 120 -16.71 9.24 -6.88
C PHE A 120 -16.39 10.68 -7.34
N GLY A 121 -16.17 10.91 -8.64
CA GLY A 121 -15.76 12.20 -9.20
C GLY A 121 -14.24 12.44 -9.16
N ASP A 122 -13.80 13.60 -9.66
CA ASP A 122 -12.40 13.99 -9.59
C ASP A 122 -11.95 14.06 -8.13
N ILE A 123 -10.82 13.42 -7.81
CA ILE A 123 -10.10 13.69 -6.56
C ILE A 123 -9.59 15.12 -6.71
N VAL A 124 -10.35 16.10 -6.22
CA VAL A 124 -9.89 17.48 -6.14
C VAL A 124 -8.64 17.45 -5.27
N SER A 125 -7.48 17.58 -5.91
CA SER A 125 -6.22 17.72 -5.19
C SER A 125 -6.40 18.84 -4.16
N PRO A 126 -6.20 18.58 -2.85
CA PRO A 126 -6.19 19.66 -1.85
C PRO A 126 -5.03 20.65 -2.10
N PHE A 127 -4.14 20.34 -3.05
CA PHE A 127 -3.04 21.18 -3.51
C PHE A 127 -3.32 21.90 -4.85
N ALA A 128 -4.50 21.73 -5.44
CA ALA A 128 -4.92 22.59 -6.54
C ALA A 128 -5.12 24.00 -5.98
N ARG A 129 -4.13 24.86 -6.20
CA ARG A 129 -4.21 26.30 -5.87
C ARG A 129 -5.52 26.83 -6.42
N ARG A 130 -6.40 27.30 -5.53
CA ARG A 130 -7.55 28.11 -5.94
C ARG A 130 -7.01 29.40 -6.58
N PRO A 131 -7.65 29.89 -7.66
CA PRO A 131 -7.25 31.14 -8.31
C PRO A 131 -7.36 32.34 -7.37
#